data_AF-A0A8R1HWR7-F1
#
_entry.id   AF-A0A8R1HWR7-F1
#
_cell.length_a   1.000
_cell.length_b   1.000
_cell.length_c   1.000
_cell.angle_alpha   90.00
_cell.angle_beta   90.00
_cell.angle_gamma   90.00
#
_symmetry.space_group_name_H-M   'P 1'
#
loop_
_entity.id
_entity.type
_entity.pdbx_description
1 polymer ?
#
loop_
_entity_poly.entity_id
_entity_poly.type
_entity_poly.pdbx_seq_one_letter_code
_entity_poly.pdbx_strand_id
1 'polypeptide(L)'
;MHFVKKVPTSEEEKAAKRKEHEKRAQQFLRVRDRIVAKRDKGEYDEEILSLTQQILEKNADIYTFWNIRRTAIEQRIEANRNYLLELDVLDEEKAKSAQKVENLLAGELFLSYECIKSNPKSYSAWYQRAWVLQRQANPDYVKELALCEKALQMDCRNFHCWDHRRTVSRMAKRTEEQELEFSNRLIEENFSNYSAWHY
;
A
#
# COMPACT_ATOMS: atom_id res chain seq x y z
N MET A 1 12.91 14.42 -7.90
CA MET A 1 13.90 13.38 -8.26
C MET A 1 15.11 13.57 -7.35
N HIS A 2 15.31 12.70 -6.36
CA HIS A 2 16.43 12.81 -5.42
C HIS A 2 17.58 11.89 -5.86
N PHE A 3 18.82 12.36 -5.71
CA PHE A 3 20.05 11.58 -5.85
C PHE A 3 20.29 10.86 -7.21
N VAL A 4 19.79 11.41 -8.32
CA VAL A 4 20.15 10.87 -9.64
C VAL A 4 21.59 11.26 -9.97
N LYS A 5 22.52 10.31 -9.83
CA LYS A 5 23.92 10.48 -10.25
C LYS A 5 23.97 10.72 -11.75
N LYS A 6 24.61 11.82 -12.17
CA LYS A 6 24.89 12.09 -13.57
C LYS A 6 26.03 11.18 -14.01
N VAL A 7 25.73 10.21 -14.87
CA VAL A 7 26.72 9.31 -15.47
C VAL A 7 26.95 9.74 -16.91
N PRO A 8 28.21 9.97 -17.34
CA PRO A 8 28.52 10.18 -18.76
C PRO A 8 28.03 8.98 -19.56
N THR A 9 27.21 9.24 -20.57
CA THR A 9 26.58 8.20 -21.40
C THR A 9 26.82 8.54 -22.86
N SER A 10 27.08 7.52 -23.68
CA SER A 10 27.29 7.72 -25.12
C SER A 10 25.98 8.15 -25.80
N GLU A 11 26.07 8.74 -27.00
CA GLU A 11 24.86 9.08 -27.77
C GLU A 11 24.04 7.84 -28.14
N GLU A 12 24.70 6.70 -28.38
CA GLU A 12 24.03 5.42 -28.62
C GLU A 12 23.27 4.91 -27.39
N GLU A 13 23.88 4.98 -26.20
CA GLU A 13 23.22 4.63 -24.94
C GLU A 13 22.05 5.56 -24.61
N LYS A 14 22.18 6.86 -24.90
CA LYS A 14 21.09 7.82 -24.74
C LYS A 14 19.93 7.51 -25.69
N ALA A 15 20.22 7.18 -26.95
CA ALA A 15 19.21 6.81 -27.94
C ALA A 15 18.49 5.50 -27.55
N ALA A 16 19.25 4.49 -27.09
CA ALA A 16 18.69 3.23 -26.60
C ALA A 16 17.77 3.44 -25.39
N LYS A 17 18.20 4.23 -24.39
CA LYS A 17 17.34 4.60 -23.25
C LYS A 17 16.10 5.35 -23.71
N ARG A 18 16.21 6.35 -24.59
CA ARG A 18 15.03 7.08 -25.10
C ARG A 18 14.00 6.14 -25.73
N LYS A 19 14.45 5.19 -26.57
CA LYS A 19 13.57 4.19 -27.20
C LYS A 19 12.89 3.27 -26.18
N GLU A 20 13.63 2.85 -25.15
CA GLU A 20 13.05 2.06 -24.04
C GLU A 20 12.01 2.85 -23.24
N HIS A 21 12.33 4.10 -22.90
CA HIS A 21 11.43 5.00 -22.18
C HIS A 21 10.15 5.28 -22.98
N GLU A 22 10.26 5.47 -24.29
CA GLU A 22 9.11 5.66 -25.18
C GLU A 22 8.20 4.42 -25.21
N LYS A 23 8.78 3.22 -25.34
CA LYS A 23 8.00 1.96 -25.27
C LYS A 23 7.27 1.82 -23.93
N ARG A 24 7.93 2.14 -22.83
CA ARG A 24 7.32 2.12 -21.48
C ARG A 24 6.21 3.17 -21.35
N ALA A 25 6.41 4.37 -21.89
CA ALA A 25 5.41 5.43 -21.90
C ALA A 25 4.17 5.02 -22.70
N GLN A 26 4.33 4.45 -23.90
CA GLN A 26 3.22 3.96 -24.71
C GLN A 26 2.41 2.87 -23.98
N GLN A 27 3.10 1.92 -23.34
CA GLN A 27 2.43 0.89 -22.54
C GLN A 27 1.66 1.50 -21.36
N PHE A 28 2.25 2.46 -20.65
CA PHE A 28 1.58 3.18 -19.56
C PHE A 28 0.32 3.90 -20.05
N LEU A 29 0.42 4.63 -21.17
CA LEU A 29 -0.72 5.37 -21.75
C LEU A 29 -1.86 4.43 -22.11
N ARG A 30 -1.55 3.31 -22.77
CA ARG A 30 -2.55 2.29 -23.14
C ARG A 30 -3.29 1.74 -21.92
N VAL A 31 -2.56 1.37 -20.86
CA VAL A 31 -3.16 0.82 -19.63
C VAL A 31 -3.95 1.90 -18.89
N ARG A 32 -3.42 3.12 -18.77
CA ARG A 32 -4.13 4.28 -18.19
C ARG A 32 -5.45 4.53 -18.90
N ASP A 33 -5.45 4.56 -20.23
CA ASP A 33 -6.65 4.88 -21.02
C ASP A 33 -7.71 3.80 -20.85
N ARG A 34 -7.30 2.53 -20.73
CA ARG A 34 -8.21 1.43 -20.37
C ARG A 34 -8.79 1.61 -18.97
N ILE A 35 -7.97 1.94 -17.95
CA ILE A 35 -8.44 2.20 -16.58
C ILE A 35 -9.46 3.35 -16.56
N VAL A 36 -9.16 4.46 -17.24
CA VAL A 36 -10.05 5.63 -17.31
C VAL A 36 -11.36 5.27 -17.99
N ALA A 37 -11.32 4.59 -19.15
CA ALA A 37 -12.54 4.18 -19.85
C ALA A 37 -13.42 3.25 -19.00
N LYS A 38 -12.83 2.33 -18.23
CA LYS A 38 -13.58 1.46 -17.31
C LYS A 38 -14.19 2.26 -16.16
N ARG A 39 -13.41 3.13 -15.52
CA ARG A 39 -13.91 4.02 -14.45
C ARG A 39 -15.09 4.87 -14.94
N ASP A 40 -14.98 5.47 -16.12
CA ASP A 40 -16.02 6.37 -16.66
C ASP A 40 -17.32 5.62 -16.99
N LYS A 41 -17.25 4.31 -17.22
CA LYS A 41 -18.41 3.41 -17.36
C LYS A 41 -18.91 2.82 -16.04
N GLY A 42 -18.23 3.09 -14.92
CA GLY A 42 -18.52 2.46 -13.63
C GLY A 42 -18.11 0.99 -13.53
N GLU A 43 -17.24 0.50 -14.42
CA GLU A 43 -16.78 -0.89 -14.45
C GLU A 43 -15.64 -1.11 -13.43
N TYR A 44 -16.00 -1.39 -12.17
CA TYR A 44 -15.05 -1.67 -11.10
C TYR A 44 -14.80 -3.17 -10.88
N ASP A 45 -14.53 -3.91 -11.95
CA ASP A 45 -14.35 -5.37 -11.95
C ASP A 45 -12.91 -5.82 -11.61
N GLU A 46 -12.57 -7.10 -11.73
CA GLU A 46 -11.23 -7.60 -11.39
C GLU A 46 -10.16 -7.09 -12.36
N GLU A 47 -10.56 -6.77 -13.58
CA GLU A 47 -9.67 -6.19 -14.60
C GLU A 47 -9.18 -4.81 -14.14
N ILE A 48 -10.04 -3.94 -13.57
CA ILE A 48 -9.58 -2.63 -13.08
C ILE A 48 -8.56 -2.75 -11.95
N LEU A 49 -8.69 -3.76 -11.09
CA LEU A 49 -7.72 -4.06 -10.04
C LEU A 49 -6.40 -4.58 -10.65
N SER A 50 -6.44 -5.47 -11.64
CA SER A 50 -5.22 -5.93 -12.31
C SER A 50 -4.49 -4.79 -13.03
N LEU A 51 -5.23 -3.95 -13.79
CA LEU A 51 -4.65 -2.85 -14.55
C LEU A 51 -4.02 -1.79 -13.63
N THR A 52 -4.70 -1.42 -12.55
CA THR A 52 -4.16 -0.44 -11.60
C THR A 52 -2.94 -0.98 -10.86
N GLN A 53 -2.92 -2.27 -10.49
CA GLN A 53 -1.75 -2.93 -9.89
C GLN A 53 -0.52 -2.82 -10.81
N GLN A 54 -0.65 -3.16 -12.09
CA GLN A 54 0.45 -3.09 -13.06
C GLN A 54 1.13 -1.72 -13.11
N ILE A 55 0.37 -0.64 -12.92
CA ILE A 55 0.90 0.72 -12.89
C ILE A 55 1.48 1.07 -11.52
N LEU A 56 0.78 0.75 -10.43
CA LEU A 56 1.17 1.14 -9.08
C LEU A 56 2.46 0.47 -8.61
N GLU A 57 2.73 -0.76 -9.06
CA GLU A 57 4.02 -1.43 -8.85
C GLU A 57 5.21 -0.69 -9.49
N LYS A 58 4.95 0.17 -10.49
CA LYS A 58 5.97 1.02 -11.12
C LYS A 58 5.98 2.45 -10.57
N ASN A 59 4.81 2.97 -10.21
CA ASN A 59 4.67 4.29 -9.62
C ASN A 59 3.51 4.32 -8.62
N ALA A 60 3.85 4.15 -7.35
CA ALA A 60 2.90 4.16 -6.25
C ALA A 60 2.32 5.57 -5.95
N ASP A 61 2.84 6.65 -6.52
CA ASP A 61 2.41 8.01 -6.21
C ASP A 61 1.19 8.47 -7.04
N ILE A 62 0.66 7.61 -7.92
CA ILE A 62 -0.56 7.90 -8.68
C ILE A 62 -1.79 7.72 -7.78
N TYR A 63 -2.08 8.73 -6.97
CA TYR A 63 -3.17 8.73 -5.98
C TYR A 63 -4.53 8.34 -6.58
N THR A 64 -4.86 8.82 -7.78
CA THR A 64 -6.12 8.50 -8.47
C THR A 64 -6.33 7.00 -8.66
N PHE A 65 -5.27 6.23 -8.89
CA PHE A 65 -5.39 4.78 -9.09
C PHE A 65 -5.66 4.05 -7.79
N TRP A 66 -5.09 4.51 -6.67
CA TRP A 66 -5.49 4.01 -5.35
C TRP A 66 -6.95 4.34 -5.04
N ASN A 67 -7.46 5.52 -5.41
CA ASN A 67 -8.88 5.86 -5.23
C ASN A 67 -9.79 4.88 -5.98
N ILE A 68 -9.47 4.60 -7.25
CA ILE A 68 -10.20 3.64 -8.08
C ILE A 68 -10.19 2.25 -7.44
N ARG A 69 -9.04 1.81 -6.92
CA ARG A 69 -8.93 0.53 -6.19
C ARG A 69 -9.82 0.50 -4.96
N ARG A 70 -9.80 1.56 -4.14
CA ARG A 70 -10.66 1.65 -2.95
C ARG A 70 -12.13 1.58 -3.31
N THR A 71 -12.58 2.31 -4.32
CA THR A 71 -13.96 2.21 -4.82
C THR A 71 -14.31 0.78 -5.24
N ALA A 72 -13.44 0.11 -6.01
CA ALA A 72 -13.66 -1.26 -6.45
C ALA A 72 -13.71 -2.27 -5.29
N ILE A 73 -12.86 -2.10 -4.28
CA ILE A 73 -12.82 -2.95 -3.10
C ILE A 73 -14.06 -2.70 -2.22
N GLU A 74 -14.44 -1.44 -1.99
CA GLU A 74 -15.63 -1.09 -1.21
C GLU A 74 -16.91 -1.62 -1.84
N GLN A 75 -17.06 -1.53 -3.16
CA GLN A 75 -18.21 -2.14 -3.85
C GLN A 75 -18.29 -3.66 -3.66
N ARG A 76 -17.14 -4.36 -3.60
CA ARG A 76 -17.11 -5.81 -3.34
C ARG A 76 -17.45 -6.15 -1.89
N ILE A 77 -16.93 -5.38 -0.94
CA ILE A 77 -17.26 -5.55 0.48
C ILE A 77 -18.76 -5.34 0.68
N GLU A 78 -19.32 -4.28 0.10
CA GLU A 78 -20.75 -3.97 0.21
C GLU A 78 -21.62 -5.02 -0.49
N ALA A 79 -21.24 -5.46 -1.70
CA ALA A 79 -21.94 -6.55 -2.37
C ALA A 79 -21.90 -7.86 -1.57
N ASN A 80 -20.76 -8.17 -0.93
CA ASN A 80 -20.64 -9.33 -0.06
C ASN A 80 -21.52 -9.19 1.19
N ARG A 81 -21.59 -7.99 1.77
CA ARG A 81 -22.47 -7.70 2.91
C ARG A 81 -23.95 -7.87 2.56
N ASN A 82 -24.39 -7.33 1.42
CA ASN A 82 -25.77 -7.45 0.97
C ASN A 82 -26.15 -8.90 0.67
N TYR A 83 -25.26 -9.64 0.01
CA TYR A 83 -25.40 -11.09 -0.17
C TYR A 83 -25.63 -11.82 1.16
N LEU A 84 -24.89 -11.45 2.22
CA LEU A 84 -25.04 -12.05 3.55
C LEU A 84 -26.31 -11.63 4.31
N LEU A 85 -26.89 -10.47 4.00
CA LEU A 85 -28.14 -10.00 4.60
C LEU A 85 -29.37 -10.65 3.96
N GLU A 86 -29.32 -10.93 2.67
CA GLU A 86 -30.45 -11.50 1.91
C GLU A 86 -30.60 -13.02 2.08
N LEU A 87 -29.54 -13.69 2.56
CA LEU A 87 -29.53 -15.14 2.71
C LEU A 87 -29.78 -15.57 4.15
N ASP A 88 -30.78 -16.45 4.34
CA ASP A 88 -30.93 -17.28 5.53
C ASP A 88 -29.95 -18.48 5.46
N VAL A 89 -28.65 -18.17 5.39
CA VAL A 89 -27.57 -19.17 5.17
C VAL A 89 -26.92 -19.66 6.45
N LEU A 90 -26.58 -20.95 6.40
CA LEU A 90 -25.75 -21.66 7.37
C LEU A 90 -24.41 -20.95 7.62
N ASP A 91 -23.84 -21.12 8.82
CA ASP A 91 -22.61 -20.46 9.26
C ASP A 91 -21.41 -20.69 8.32
N GLU A 92 -21.36 -21.83 7.60
CA GLU A 92 -20.29 -22.15 6.65
C GLU A 92 -20.23 -21.19 5.45
N GLU A 93 -21.37 -20.81 4.87
CA GLU A 93 -21.40 -19.90 3.71
C GLU A 93 -21.06 -18.46 4.13
N LYS A 94 -21.41 -18.07 5.35
CA LYS A 94 -20.98 -16.81 5.96
C LYS A 94 -19.46 -16.78 6.14
N ALA A 95 -18.88 -17.88 6.64
CA ALA A 95 -17.43 -18.01 6.80
C ALA A 95 -16.68 -17.93 5.45
N LYS A 96 -17.16 -18.65 4.42
CA LYS A 96 -16.56 -18.58 3.06
C LYS A 96 -16.61 -17.17 2.48
N SER A 97 -17.74 -16.49 2.65
CA SER A 97 -17.94 -15.11 2.19
C SER A 97 -17.00 -14.13 2.89
N ALA A 98 -16.88 -14.23 4.21
CA ALA A 98 -15.94 -13.42 4.99
C ALA A 98 -14.49 -13.69 4.56
N GLN A 99 -14.12 -14.96 4.36
CA GLN A 99 -12.79 -15.34 3.89
C GLN A 99 -12.47 -14.76 2.51
N LYS A 100 -13.45 -14.65 1.61
CA LYS A 100 -13.27 -14.02 0.31
C LYS A 100 -12.88 -12.55 0.44
N VAL A 101 -13.50 -11.81 1.36
CA VAL A 101 -13.16 -10.41 1.65
C VAL A 101 -11.76 -10.33 2.27
N GLU A 102 -11.43 -11.18 3.23
CA GLU A 102 -10.09 -11.20 3.82
C GLU A 102 -9.00 -11.52 2.80
N ASN A 103 -9.24 -12.44 1.86
CA ASN A 103 -8.29 -12.74 0.78
C ASN A 103 -8.07 -11.54 -0.14
N LEU A 104 -9.13 -10.78 -0.46
CA LEU A 104 -9.03 -9.55 -1.24
C LEU A 104 -8.19 -8.50 -0.52
N LEU A 105 -8.43 -8.28 0.77
CA LEU A 105 -7.68 -7.34 1.60
C LEU A 105 -6.21 -7.77 1.78
N ALA A 106 -5.95 -9.07 1.95
CA ALA A 106 -4.60 -9.62 2.01
C ALA A 106 -3.81 -9.37 0.71
N GLY A 107 -4.46 -9.49 -0.45
CA GLY A 107 -3.87 -9.11 -1.73
C GLY A 107 -3.50 -7.63 -1.80
N GLU A 108 -4.33 -6.75 -1.22
CA GLU A 108 -4.05 -5.31 -1.16
C GLU A 108 -2.92 -4.96 -0.17
N LEU A 109 -2.80 -5.68 0.94
CA LEU A 109 -1.65 -5.59 1.83
C LEU A 109 -0.35 -6.02 1.14
N PHE A 110 -0.41 -7.03 0.27
CA PHE A 110 0.74 -7.44 -0.53
C PHE A 110 1.16 -6.36 -1.53
N LEU A 111 0.20 -5.81 -2.28
CA LEU A 111 0.48 -4.73 -3.24
C LEU A 111 1.08 -3.50 -2.56
N SER A 112 0.46 -3.02 -1.48
CA SER A 112 0.99 -1.86 -0.74
C SER A 112 2.38 -2.11 -0.18
N TYR A 113 2.67 -3.33 0.28
CA TYR A 113 4.01 -3.72 0.72
C TYR A 113 5.05 -3.65 -0.40
N GLU A 114 4.77 -4.21 -1.59
CA GLU A 114 5.71 -4.14 -2.73
C GLU A 114 5.92 -2.68 -3.19
N CYS A 115 4.86 -1.86 -3.20
CA CYS A 115 4.95 -0.43 -3.49
C CYS A 115 5.83 0.32 -2.47
N ILE A 116 5.65 0.08 -1.17
CA ILE A 116 6.46 0.69 -0.10
C ILE A 116 7.91 0.22 -0.18
N LYS A 117 8.15 -1.07 -0.44
CA LYS A 117 9.49 -1.62 -0.61
C LYS A 117 10.24 -0.96 -1.78
N SER A 118 9.53 -0.67 -2.88
CA SER A 118 10.11 0.02 -4.03
C SER A 118 10.24 1.54 -3.83
N ASN A 119 9.27 2.17 -3.16
CA ASN A 119 9.25 3.60 -2.85
C ASN A 119 8.78 3.82 -1.40
N PRO A 120 9.70 3.78 -0.42
CA PRO A 120 9.35 3.82 1.01
C PRO A 120 8.84 5.20 1.47
N LYS A 121 8.84 6.19 0.57
CA LYS A 121 8.37 7.57 0.82
C LYS A 121 7.08 7.90 0.06
N SER A 122 6.40 6.89 -0.46
CA SER A 122 5.10 7.08 -1.12
C SER A 122 3.99 7.28 -0.09
N TYR A 123 3.45 8.50 0.00
CA TYR A 123 2.29 8.81 0.85
C TYR A 123 1.11 7.89 0.55
N SER A 124 0.81 7.68 -0.74
CA SER A 124 -0.36 6.93 -1.17
C SER A 124 -0.29 5.45 -0.79
N ALA A 125 0.90 4.85 -0.87
CA ALA A 125 1.08 3.44 -0.51
C ALA A 125 0.91 3.19 1.00
N TRP A 126 1.49 4.06 1.84
CA TRP A 126 1.31 4.00 3.30
C TRP A 126 -0.15 4.24 3.69
N TYR A 127 -0.80 5.24 3.08
CA TYR A 127 -2.22 5.50 3.30
C TYR A 127 -3.09 4.30 2.92
N GLN A 128 -2.85 3.69 1.76
CA GLN A 128 -3.59 2.50 1.33
C GLN A 128 -3.41 1.36 2.32
N ARG A 129 -2.17 1.12 2.79
CA ARG A 129 -1.90 0.06 3.77
C ARG A 129 -2.71 0.23 5.05
N ALA A 130 -2.71 1.44 5.64
CA ALA A 130 -3.52 1.74 6.82
C ALA A 130 -5.03 1.60 6.54
N TRP A 131 -5.49 2.03 5.37
CA TRP A 131 -6.88 1.91 4.95
C TRP A 131 -7.36 0.46 4.84
N VAL A 132 -6.48 -0.46 4.40
CA VAL A 132 -6.77 -1.90 4.33
C VAL A 132 -6.85 -2.51 5.72
N LEU A 133 -5.91 -2.20 6.62
CA LEU A 133 -5.89 -2.71 7.99
C LEU A 133 -7.17 -2.35 8.75
N GLN A 134 -7.74 -1.15 8.52
CA GLN A 134 -9.01 -0.72 9.10
C GLN A 134 -10.23 -1.55 8.66
N ARG A 135 -10.11 -2.31 7.56
CA ARG A 135 -11.20 -3.08 6.95
C ARG A 135 -11.10 -4.57 7.18
N GLN A 136 -9.96 -5.06 7.65
CA GLN A 136 -9.84 -6.46 8.04
C GLN A 136 -10.65 -6.71 9.31
N ALA A 137 -11.28 -7.87 9.39
CA ALA A 137 -11.96 -8.32 10.60
C ALA A 137 -10.94 -8.63 11.71
N ASN A 138 -9.81 -9.24 11.35
CA ASN A 138 -8.75 -9.67 12.27
C ASN A 138 -7.36 -9.29 11.73
N PRO A 139 -6.99 -8.00 11.71
CA PRO A 139 -5.65 -7.57 11.27
C PRO A 139 -4.55 -8.06 12.22
N ASP A 140 -3.45 -8.55 11.65
CA ASP A 140 -2.26 -8.97 12.38
C ASP A 140 -1.35 -7.76 12.70
N TYR A 141 -1.71 -7.04 13.77
CA TYR A 141 -0.94 -5.87 14.20
C TYR A 141 0.46 -6.20 14.69
N VAL A 142 0.70 -7.41 15.20
CA VAL A 142 2.04 -7.84 15.64
C VAL A 142 2.98 -7.88 14.44
N LYS A 143 2.55 -8.52 13.36
CA LYS A 143 3.29 -8.55 12.10
C LYS A 143 3.47 -7.15 11.51
N GLU A 144 2.45 -6.30 11.59
CA GLU A 144 2.52 -4.95 11.05
C GLU A 144 3.51 -4.04 11.80
N LEU A 145 3.56 -4.13 13.13
CA LEU A 145 4.53 -3.39 13.94
C LEU A 145 5.95 -3.89 13.70
N ALA A 146 6.14 -5.19 13.52
CA ALA A 146 7.43 -5.76 13.13
C ALA A 146 7.90 -5.27 11.75
N LEU A 147 6.98 -5.09 10.80
CA LEU A 147 7.29 -4.46 9.51
C LEU A 147 7.71 -3.00 9.65
N CYS A 148 7.04 -2.23 10.52
CA CYS A 148 7.44 -0.86 10.82
C CYS A 148 8.86 -0.81 11.40
N GLU A 149 9.15 -1.66 12.37
CA GLU A 149 10.48 -1.75 12.97
C GLU A 149 11.55 -2.07 11.92
N LYS A 150 11.31 -3.06 11.05
CA LYS A 150 12.22 -3.39 9.96
C LYS A 150 12.44 -2.22 9.00
N ALA A 151 11.39 -1.46 8.67
CA ALA A 151 11.52 -0.29 7.82
C ALA A 151 12.30 0.85 8.49
N LEU A 152 12.15 1.05 9.80
CA LEU A 152 12.90 2.02 10.59
C LEU A 152 14.37 1.62 10.79
N GLN A 153 14.68 0.33 10.82
CA GLN A 153 16.08 -0.14 10.77
C GLN A 153 16.75 0.22 9.45
N MET A 154 15.99 0.27 8.34
CA MET A 154 16.52 0.65 7.02
C MET A 154 16.64 2.17 6.84
N ASP A 155 15.66 2.94 7.32
CA ASP A 155 15.69 4.40 7.35
C ASP A 155 14.99 4.90 8.63
N CYS A 156 15.78 5.13 9.68
CA CYS A 156 15.27 5.55 10.99
C CYS A 156 14.60 6.92 10.99
N ARG A 157 14.77 7.70 9.91
CA ARG A 157 14.16 9.03 9.71
C ARG A 157 12.95 8.99 8.79
N ASN A 158 12.47 7.81 8.39
CA ASN A 158 11.29 7.68 7.56
C ASN A 158 10.02 8.05 8.35
N PHE A 159 9.64 9.32 8.28
CA PHE A 159 8.46 9.83 9.00
C PHE A 159 7.16 9.16 8.55
N HIS A 160 7.04 8.68 7.31
CA HIS A 160 5.85 7.95 6.87
C HIS A 160 5.69 6.64 7.65
N CYS A 161 6.80 5.94 7.91
CA CYS A 161 6.80 4.73 8.70
C CYS A 161 6.47 5.02 10.18
N TRP A 162 7.01 6.11 10.73
CA TRP A 162 6.66 6.57 12.09
C TRP A 162 5.17 6.93 12.21
N ASP A 163 4.60 7.67 11.25
CA ASP A 163 3.17 8.00 11.21
C ASP A 163 2.30 6.75 11.08
N HIS A 164 2.72 5.81 10.24
CA HIS A 164 2.05 4.53 10.09
C HIS A 164 2.11 3.71 11.39
N ARG A 165 3.27 3.68 12.07
CA ARG A 165 3.41 3.02 13.37
C ARG A 165 2.48 3.62 14.42
N ARG A 166 2.34 4.95 14.51
CA ARG A 166 1.35 5.60 15.41
C ARG A 166 -0.06 5.12 15.12
N THR A 167 -0.39 5.05 13.83
CA THR A 167 -1.70 4.62 13.35
C THR A 167 -1.99 3.17 13.75
N VAL A 168 -1.05 2.26 13.48
CA VAL A 168 -1.16 0.83 13.83
C VAL A 168 -1.18 0.62 15.35
N SER A 169 -0.36 1.34 16.11
CA SER A 169 -0.33 1.24 17.58
C SER A 169 -1.66 1.64 18.21
N ARG A 170 -2.30 2.69 17.68
CA ARG A 170 -3.65 3.11 18.08
C ARG A 170 -4.70 2.04 17.76
N MET A 171 -4.63 1.44 16.57
CA MET A 171 -5.54 0.37 16.16
C MET A 171 -5.37 -0.89 17.02
N ALA A 172 -4.13 -1.22 17.36
CA ALA A 172 -3.74 -2.32 18.23
C ALA A 172 -3.99 -2.06 19.72
N LYS A 173 -4.41 -0.83 20.09
CA LYS A 173 -4.60 -0.38 21.47
C LYS A 173 -3.35 -0.60 22.34
N ARG A 174 -2.15 -0.35 21.78
CA ARG A 174 -0.90 -0.38 22.57
C ARG A 174 -0.88 0.74 23.59
N THR A 175 -0.24 0.48 24.72
CA THR A 175 -0.08 1.49 25.78
C THR A 175 1.04 2.45 25.45
N GLU A 176 1.04 3.61 26.10
CA GLU A 176 2.11 4.61 25.94
C GLU A 176 3.46 4.05 26.41
N GLU A 177 3.47 3.25 27.47
CA GLU A 177 4.68 2.60 27.99
C GLU A 177 5.30 1.64 26.97
N GLN A 178 4.46 0.88 26.25
CA GLN A 178 4.92 -0.05 25.21
C GLN A 178 5.53 0.66 24.01
N GLU A 179 5.11 1.88 23.70
CA GLU A 179 5.67 2.69 22.62
C GLU A 179 6.87 3.52 23.09
N LEU A 180 6.90 3.93 24.36
CA LEU A 180 8.05 4.55 25.01
C LEU A 180 9.23 3.58 25.14
N GLU A 181 8.97 2.32 25.50
CA GLU A 181 10.00 1.26 25.50
C GLU A 181 10.60 1.07 24.11
N PHE A 182 9.75 1.12 23.07
CA PHE A 182 10.19 1.04 21.69
C PHE A 182 11.11 2.21 21.29
N SER A 183 10.73 3.46 21.58
CA SER A 183 11.56 4.62 21.26
C SER A 183 12.86 4.65 22.07
N ASN A 184 12.81 4.30 23.35
CA ASN A 184 14.00 4.21 24.21
C ASN A 184 15.02 3.23 23.63
N ARG A 185 14.60 2.05 23.18
CA ARG A 185 15.50 1.08 22.53
C ARG A 185 16.15 1.66 21.28
N LEU A 186 15.41 2.37 20.44
CA LEU A 186 15.97 3.01 19.24
C LEU A 186 16.92 4.16 19.57
N ILE A 187 16.72 4.86 20.69
CA ILE A 187 17.63 5.88 21.21
C ILE A 187 18.91 5.23 21.75
N GLU A 188 18.81 4.11 22.48
CA GLU A 188 19.97 3.36 22.99
C GLU A 188 20.82 2.80 21.84
N GLU A 189 20.19 2.29 20.78
CA GLU A 189 20.85 1.82 19.57
C GLU A 189 21.49 2.96 18.77
N ASN A 190 20.84 4.13 18.70
CA ASN A 190 21.34 5.32 18.01
C ASN A 190 20.84 6.60 18.67
N PHE A 191 21.68 7.16 19.56
CA PHE A 191 21.35 8.35 20.32
C PHE A 191 21.02 9.59 19.46
N SER A 192 21.50 9.65 18.22
CA SER A 192 21.22 10.76 17.30
C SER A 192 19.93 10.57 16.47
N ASN A 193 19.14 9.52 16.73
CA ASN A 193 17.87 9.28 16.07
C ASN A 193 16.79 10.28 16.54
N TYR A 194 16.77 11.47 15.92
CA TYR A 194 15.82 12.53 16.25
C TYR A 194 14.35 12.08 16.12
N SER A 195 14.04 11.20 15.18
CA SER A 195 12.66 10.72 15.03
C SER A 195 12.22 9.87 16.21
N ALA A 196 13.11 9.11 16.85
CA ALA A 196 12.80 8.38 18.08
C ALA A 196 12.64 9.31 19.29
N TRP A 197 13.44 10.38 19.38
CA TRP A 197 13.27 11.41 20.42
C TRP A 197 11.98 12.21 20.28
N HIS A 198 11.53 12.43 19.03
CA HIS A 198 10.29 13.14 18.75
C HIS A 198 9.03 12.27 18.93
N TYR A 199 9.18 10.96 18.78
CA TYR A 199 8.09 9.98 18.83
C TYR A 199 7.51 9.86 20.24
#